data_AF-A0A942E0Y3-F1
#
_entry.id   AF-A0A942E0Y3-F1
#
_cell.length_a   1.000
_cell.length_b   1.000
_cell.length_c   1.000
_cell.angle_alpha   90.00
_cell.angle_beta   90.00
_cell.angle_gamma   90.00
#
_symmetry.space_group_name_H-M   'P 1'
#
loop_
_entity.id
_entity.type
_entity.pdbx_description
1 polymer ?
#
loop_
_entity_poly.entity_id
_entity_poly.type
_entity_poly.pdbx_seq_one_letter_code
_entity_poly.pdbx_strand_id
1 'polypeptide(L)'
;MRRLAALALACLVAGCSTIDDLGVSSSASMLPPQNAKATVGYPVMLNPRFGDNDPHEWTARTPFQYAVHGTDVSKYQRTVDWATARASGISFAFIKATEGGDRVDDKFQEHWHGAKTAGIPRGAYHFYYFCRPAAEQARWYIANVPRDRSSLPPVLDMEWNPSSPTCKLRPPAETVRSEMRIFLSMVEKHYGKKPIIYTSIDFFEDNNLASFTGYHYWLRSVADHPSDRYGAHPFVFWQYTGTGVVPGIKGNADLNVFNGSHADWRKWISTNEG
;
A
#
# COMPACT_ATOMS: atom_id res chain seq x y z
N MET A 1 17.01 -69.27 4.65
CA MET A 1 17.11 -70.38 5.62
C MET A 1 17.79 -69.88 6.89
N ARG A 2 17.11 -70.05 8.04
CA ARG A 2 17.61 -70.27 9.44
C ARG A 2 18.82 -69.46 9.95
N ARG A 3 18.95 -68.99 11.20
CA ARG A 3 18.25 -69.01 12.50
C ARG A 3 19.24 -68.23 13.43
N LEU A 4 18.78 -67.25 14.21
CA LEU A 4 18.62 -67.26 15.68
C LEU A 4 19.89 -67.36 16.57
N ALA A 5 19.77 -66.61 17.68
CA ALA A 5 20.40 -66.72 19.00
C ALA A 5 21.75 -65.98 19.21
N ALA A 6 22.09 -65.32 20.32
CA ALA A 6 21.49 -64.81 21.57
C ALA A 6 22.55 -64.97 22.69
N LEU A 7 22.40 -64.17 23.75
CA LEU A 7 23.10 -64.17 25.05
C LEU A 7 24.58 -63.72 25.04
N ALA A 8 25.14 -63.08 26.07
CA ALA A 8 24.75 -62.36 27.29
C ALA A 8 25.99 -62.48 28.19
N LEU A 9 26.49 -61.39 28.79
CA LEU A 9 27.12 -61.51 30.11
C LEU A 9 27.12 -60.15 30.83
N ALA A 10 26.53 -60.18 32.02
CA ALA A 10 26.51 -59.12 33.00
C ALA A 10 27.76 -59.18 33.88
N CYS A 11 28.23 -58.03 34.36
CA CYS A 11 28.98 -57.93 35.61
C CYS A 11 28.45 -56.72 36.39
N LEU A 12 27.82 -57.03 37.53
CA LEU A 12 27.49 -56.13 38.63
C LEU A 12 28.76 -55.82 39.42
N VAL A 13 28.96 -54.57 39.86
CA VAL A 13 29.52 -54.28 41.19
C VAL A 13 28.78 -53.08 41.78
N ALA A 14 28.33 -53.30 43.02
CA ALA A 14 27.61 -52.38 43.88
C ALA A 14 28.51 -51.30 44.48
N GLY A 15 27.92 -50.15 44.81
CA GLY A 15 28.52 -49.13 45.65
C GLY A 15 27.41 -48.27 46.26
N CYS A 16 27.00 -48.63 47.47
CA CYS A 16 26.04 -47.88 48.28
C CYS A 16 26.73 -46.74 49.03
N SER A 17 26.10 -45.57 49.08
CA SER A 17 26.22 -44.64 50.21
C SER A 17 24.99 -43.71 50.29
N THR A 18 24.12 -44.03 51.26
CA THR A 18 23.40 -43.16 52.22
C THR A 18 22.52 -41.98 51.71
N ILE A 19 21.18 -42.15 51.71
CA ILE A 19 20.16 -41.70 52.72
C ILE A 19 20.56 -40.44 53.53
N ASP A 20 19.79 -39.37 53.79
CA ASP A 20 18.44 -38.80 53.55
C ASP A 20 18.69 -37.24 53.73
N ASP A 21 17.88 -36.25 53.36
CA ASP A 21 16.50 -36.05 53.77
C ASP A 21 15.90 -34.73 53.19
N LEU A 22 14.57 -34.74 53.05
CA LEU A 22 13.58 -33.65 53.01
C LEU A 22 13.55 -32.59 51.90
N GLY A 23 12.54 -32.75 51.03
CA GLY A 23 11.90 -31.66 50.30
C GLY A 23 10.62 -32.11 49.61
N VAL A 24 9.53 -32.30 50.36
CA VAL A 24 8.19 -32.49 49.79
C VAL A 24 7.72 -31.16 49.20
N SER A 25 7.49 -31.10 47.89
CA SER A 25 6.51 -30.18 47.33
C SER A 25 5.87 -30.74 46.05
N SER A 26 4.54 -30.73 46.09
CA SER A 26 3.57 -31.20 45.11
C SER A 26 3.90 -30.83 43.66
N SER A 27 4.00 -31.82 42.79
CA SER A 27 4.09 -31.68 41.33
C SER A 27 2.72 -31.32 40.74
N ALA A 28 2.47 -30.02 40.56
CA ALA A 28 1.41 -29.54 39.67
C ALA A 28 1.91 -29.60 38.22
N SER A 29 1.23 -30.40 37.40
CA SER A 29 1.39 -30.48 35.95
C SER A 29 1.16 -29.12 35.29
N MET A 30 2.23 -28.43 34.87
CA MET A 30 2.13 -27.25 34.01
C MET A 30 2.09 -27.67 32.55
N LEU A 31 0.94 -27.45 31.90
CA LEU A 31 0.82 -27.44 30.45
C LEU A 31 1.73 -26.35 29.85
N PRO A 32 2.36 -26.57 28.70
CA PRO A 32 3.17 -25.54 28.05
C PRO A 32 2.29 -24.35 27.64
N PRO A 33 2.78 -23.11 27.79
CA PRO A 33 2.01 -21.93 27.40
C PRO A 33 1.76 -21.95 25.89
N GLN A 34 0.49 -21.80 25.51
CA GLN A 34 0.08 -21.63 24.13
C GLN A 34 0.73 -20.36 23.58
N ASN A 35 1.43 -20.52 22.45
CA ASN A 35 2.07 -19.45 21.70
C ASN A 35 1.07 -18.32 21.40
N ALA A 36 1.15 -17.24 22.19
CA ALA A 36 0.62 -15.96 21.77
C ALA A 36 1.39 -15.54 20.51
N LYS A 37 0.68 -15.38 19.39
CA LYS A 37 1.25 -14.75 18.20
C LYS A 37 1.74 -13.37 18.61
N ALA A 38 3.05 -13.21 18.72
CA ALA A 38 3.68 -11.90 18.87
C ALA A 38 3.37 -11.10 17.61
N THR A 39 2.40 -10.20 17.68
CA THR A 39 2.28 -9.10 16.75
C THR A 39 3.56 -8.28 16.91
N VAL A 40 4.46 -8.39 15.93
CA VAL A 40 5.62 -7.50 15.82
C VAL A 40 5.07 -6.10 15.57
N GLY A 41 4.85 -5.38 16.67
CA GLY A 41 4.45 -3.98 16.63
C GLY A 41 5.68 -3.14 16.31
N TYR A 42 5.86 -2.80 15.04
CA TYR A 42 6.77 -1.72 14.67
C TYR A 42 6.24 -0.41 15.26
N PRO A 43 7.09 0.44 15.88
CA PRO A 43 6.65 1.73 16.40
C PRO A 43 6.09 2.56 15.25
N VAL A 44 4.86 3.04 15.41
CA VAL A 44 4.27 4.01 14.48
C VAL A 44 5.04 5.32 14.67
N MET A 45 5.86 5.69 13.68
CA MET A 45 6.47 7.01 13.67
C MET A 45 5.36 8.05 13.48
N LEU A 46 5.24 8.97 14.44
CA LEU A 46 4.33 10.10 14.35
C LEU A 46 4.96 11.16 13.44
N ASN A 47 4.25 11.56 12.39
CA ASN A 47 4.65 12.61 11.44
C ASN A 47 6.07 12.38 10.85
N PRO A 48 6.32 11.28 10.14
CA PRO A 48 7.63 11.01 9.57
C PRO A 48 8.04 12.12 8.60
N ARG A 49 9.28 12.61 8.75
CA ARG A 49 9.85 13.61 7.84
C ARG A 49 10.89 12.94 6.94
N PHE A 50 10.44 12.59 5.74
CA PHE A 50 11.31 12.09 4.68
C PHE A 50 12.17 13.21 4.10
N GLY A 51 13.32 12.83 3.53
CA GLY A 51 14.13 13.76 2.74
C GLY A 51 13.47 14.07 1.39
N ASP A 52 14.01 15.04 0.67
CA ASP A 52 13.59 15.42 -0.68
C ASP A 52 14.81 15.94 -1.45
N ASN A 53 15.00 15.48 -2.68
CA ASN A 53 16.11 15.89 -3.54
C ASN A 53 15.88 17.24 -4.22
N ASP A 54 14.63 17.70 -4.31
CA ASP A 54 14.24 19.01 -4.85
C ASP A 54 13.08 19.58 -4.01
N PRO A 55 13.34 19.95 -2.74
CA PRO A 55 12.31 20.33 -1.80
C PRO A 55 11.62 21.64 -2.20
N HIS A 56 10.29 21.66 -2.07
CA HIS A 56 9.56 22.91 -2.00
C HIS A 56 9.65 23.52 -0.59
N GLU A 57 9.88 24.84 -0.54
CA GLU A 57 9.92 25.61 0.71
C GLU A 57 8.52 25.91 1.24
N TRP A 58 7.99 25.00 2.06
CA TRP A 58 6.68 25.14 2.67
C TRP A 58 6.63 26.26 3.73
N THR A 59 5.81 27.29 3.51
CA THR A 59 5.69 28.45 4.42
C THR A 59 4.45 28.43 5.32
N ALA A 60 3.46 27.58 5.05
CA ALA A 60 2.18 27.56 5.76
C ALA A 60 1.64 26.13 6.02
N ARG A 61 0.54 25.72 5.39
CA ARG A 61 -0.02 24.36 5.50
C ARG A 61 0.93 23.37 4.83
N THR A 62 1.63 22.57 5.62
CA THR A 62 2.71 21.69 5.13
C THR A 62 2.28 20.21 5.16
N PRO A 63 2.88 19.35 4.31
CA PRO A 63 2.60 17.92 4.37
C PRO A 63 3.02 17.28 5.70
N PHE A 64 4.01 17.86 6.39
CA PHE A 64 4.55 17.34 7.66
C PHE A 64 3.59 17.50 8.85
N GLN A 65 2.50 18.23 8.68
CA GLN A 65 1.43 18.35 9.69
C GLN A 65 0.49 17.13 9.70
N TYR A 66 0.53 16.31 8.64
CA TYR A 66 -0.30 15.12 8.53
C TYR A 66 0.39 13.92 9.19
N ALA A 67 -0.41 13.08 9.86
CA ALA A 67 0.14 12.01 10.70
C ALA A 67 0.51 10.75 9.92
N VAL A 68 -0.09 10.55 8.76
CA VAL A 68 -0.01 9.30 8.01
C VAL A 68 0.57 9.58 6.64
N HIS A 69 1.81 9.13 6.45
CA HIS A 69 2.51 9.24 5.19
C HIS A 69 2.54 7.90 4.45
N GLY A 70 2.58 7.97 3.13
CA GLY A 70 2.70 6.82 2.25
C GLY A 70 3.51 7.17 1.01
N THR A 71 3.62 6.21 0.12
CA THR A 71 4.31 6.36 -1.15
C THR A 71 3.45 5.77 -2.26
N ASP A 72 3.77 6.10 -3.51
CA ASP A 72 3.29 5.36 -4.64
C ASP A 72 4.45 4.93 -5.54
N VAL A 73 4.34 3.72 -6.10
CA VAL A 73 5.44 3.08 -6.82
C VAL A 73 4.96 2.42 -8.10
N SER A 74 5.88 2.31 -9.05
CA SER A 74 5.73 1.60 -10.30
C SER A 74 7.02 0.85 -10.63
N LYS A 75 7.13 0.29 -11.83
CA LYS A 75 8.38 -0.28 -12.34
C LYS A 75 9.61 0.63 -12.25
N TYR A 76 9.43 1.95 -12.15
CA TYR A 76 10.54 2.89 -12.00
C TYR A 76 11.25 2.75 -10.66
N GLN A 77 10.54 2.37 -9.59
CA GLN A 77 11.10 2.00 -8.30
C GLN A 77 11.52 0.52 -8.31
N ARG A 78 12.49 0.19 -9.18
CA ARG A 78 12.90 -1.18 -9.59
C ARG A 78 12.95 -2.22 -8.47
N THR A 79 13.42 -1.85 -7.28
CA THR A 79 13.46 -2.69 -6.08
C THR A 79 13.13 -1.84 -4.86
N VAL A 80 12.25 -2.36 -3.99
CA VAL A 80 11.88 -1.70 -2.73
C VAL A 80 12.10 -2.66 -1.57
N ASP A 81 12.90 -2.24 -0.60
CA ASP A 81 12.95 -2.88 0.71
C ASP A 81 11.78 -2.36 1.55
N TRP A 82 10.68 -3.11 1.49
CA TRP A 82 9.44 -2.77 2.16
C TRP A 82 9.53 -2.81 3.69
N ALA A 83 10.42 -3.63 4.26
CA ALA A 83 10.61 -3.68 5.71
C ALA A 83 11.28 -2.39 6.20
N THR A 84 12.33 -1.95 5.50
CA THR A 84 12.99 -0.66 5.76
C THR A 84 12.04 0.51 5.51
N ALA A 85 11.28 0.50 4.41
CA ALA A 85 10.28 1.53 4.13
C ALA A 85 9.22 1.63 5.25
N ARG A 86 8.70 0.49 5.72
CA ARG A 86 7.78 0.46 6.86
C ARG A 86 8.42 1.04 8.12
N ALA A 87 9.63 0.60 8.47
CA ALA A 87 10.34 1.07 9.65
C ALA A 87 10.62 2.59 9.59
N SER A 88 10.74 3.14 8.38
CA SER A 88 10.91 4.58 8.14
C SER A 88 9.62 5.41 8.19
N GLY A 89 8.46 4.80 8.46
CA GLY A 89 7.19 5.49 8.64
C GLY A 89 6.21 5.42 7.46
N ILE A 90 6.54 4.70 6.38
CA ILE A 90 5.58 4.46 5.29
C ILE A 90 4.41 3.62 5.83
N SER A 91 3.23 4.23 5.83
CA SER A 91 2.00 3.68 6.41
C SER A 91 1.02 3.14 5.38
N PHE A 92 1.18 3.50 4.11
CA PHE A 92 0.42 2.95 2.99
C PHE A 92 1.22 3.04 1.68
N ALA A 93 0.81 2.25 0.68
CA ALA A 93 1.37 2.31 -0.66
C ALA A 93 0.29 2.22 -1.75
N PHE A 94 0.36 3.07 -2.78
CA PHE A 94 -0.33 2.82 -4.04
C PHE A 94 0.65 2.24 -5.06
N ILE A 95 0.25 1.21 -5.80
CA ILE A 95 1.16 0.43 -6.64
C ILE A 95 0.58 0.38 -8.04
N LYS A 96 1.36 0.80 -9.05
CA LYS A 96 0.93 0.73 -10.45
C LYS A 96 0.65 -0.72 -10.80
N ALA A 97 -0.53 -0.98 -11.32
CA ALA A 97 -0.90 -2.31 -11.78
C ALA A 97 -0.96 -2.39 -13.29
N THR A 98 -1.67 -1.46 -13.92
CA THR A 98 -1.96 -1.51 -15.35
C THR A 98 -1.97 -0.12 -15.96
N GLU A 99 -1.82 -0.08 -17.28
CA GLU A 99 -1.91 1.11 -18.11
C GLU A 99 -2.63 0.74 -19.41
N GLY A 100 -3.65 1.50 -19.79
CA GLY A 100 -4.43 1.21 -20.99
C GLY A 100 -5.10 -0.16 -20.99
N GLY A 101 -5.21 -0.78 -22.16
CA GLY A 101 -5.95 -2.02 -22.35
C GLY A 101 -5.08 -3.29 -22.40
N ASP A 102 -3.76 -3.14 -22.30
CA ASP A 102 -2.80 -4.17 -22.71
C ASP A 102 -1.46 -4.16 -21.95
N ARG A 103 -1.22 -3.21 -21.04
CA ARG A 103 0.03 -3.16 -20.25
C ARG A 103 -0.21 -3.49 -18.79
N VAL A 104 0.60 -4.40 -18.26
CA VAL A 104 0.77 -4.65 -16.83
C VAL A 104 2.09 -4.02 -16.42
N ASP A 105 2.16 -3.43 -15.23
CA ASP A 105 3.43 -2.98 -14.68
C ASP A 105 4.26 -4.19 -14.23
N ASP A 106 5.47 -4.34 -14.79
CA ASP A 106 6.35 -5.49 -14.59
C ASP A 106 6.74 -5.71 -13.11
N LYS A 107 6.58 -4.69 -12.26
CA LYS A 107 6.88 -4.74 -10.83
C LYS A 107 5.64 -4.82 -9.94
N PHE A 108 4.44 -4.78 -10.51
CA PHE A 108 3.19 -4.81 -9.75
C PHE A 108 3.15 -5.95 -8.74
N GLN A 109 3.36 -7.20 -9.19
CA GLN A 109 3.24 -8.37 -8.32
C GLN A 109 4.31 -8.38 -7.21
N GLU A 110 5.55 -7.99 -7.53
CA GLU A 110 6.65 -7.91 -6.56
C GLU A 110 6.33 -6.87 -5.47
N HIS A 111 5.93 -5.67 -5.87
CA HIS A 111 5.56 -4.60 -4.94
C HIS A 111 4.31 -4.94 -4.14
N TRP A 112 3.29 -5.52 -4.78
CA TRP A 112 2.01 -5.89 -4.15
C TRP A 112 2.21 -6.86 -2.99
N HIS A 113 3.00 -7.92 -3.22
CA HIS A 113 3.30 -8.92 -2.20
C HIS A 113 4.31 -8.40 -1.16
N GLY A 114 5.30 -7.62 -1.58
CA GLY A 114 6.29 -7.04 -0.69
C GLY A 114 5.68 -6.09 0.35
N ALA A 115 4.85 -5.15 -0.10
CA ALA A 115 4.13 -4.24 0.79
C ALA A 115 3.22 -5.00 1.77
N LYS A 116 2.47 -6.00 1.28
CA LYS A 116 1.62 -6.85 2.11
C LYS A 116 2.42 -7.59 3.19
N THR A 117 3.58 -8.16 2.83
CA THR A 117 4.45 -8.90 3.74
C THR A 117 5.04 -8.00 4.83
N ALA A 118 5.37 -6.75 4.48
CA ALA A 118 5.79 -5.72 5.45
C ALA A 118 4.61 -5.13 6.26
N GLY A 119 3.39 -5.65 6.07
CA GLY A 119 2.18 -5.21 6.76
C GLY A 119 1.69 -3.83 6.34
N ILE A 120 2.13 -3.30 5.19
CA ILE A 120 1.72 -1.99 4.66
C ILE A 120 0.40 -2.17 3.88
N PRO A 121 -0.71 -1.50 4.29
CA PRO A 121 -1.90 -1.37 3.47
C PRO A 121 -1.57 -0.87 2.06
N ARG A 122 -2.10 -1.56 1.04
CA ARG A 122 -1.74 -1.29 -0.36
C ARG A 122 -2.96 -1.19 -1.25
N GLY A 123 -2.95 -0.27 -2.21
CA GLY A 123 -3.95 -0.13 -3.27
C GLY A 123 -3.29 -0.23 -4.64
N ALA A 124 -4.04 -0.68 -5.64
CA ALA A 124 -3.53 -0.78 -7.01
C ALA A 124 -4.06 0.40 -7.83
N TYR A 125 -3.23 1.03 -8.65
CA TYR A 125 -3.66 2.11 -9.54
C TYR A 125 -3.58 1.73 -11.03
N HIS A 126 -4.48 2.33 -11.80
CA HIS A 126 -4.56 2.23 -13.25
C HIS A 126 -4.22 3.57 -13.90
N PHE A 127 -3.17 3.61 -14.72
CA PHE A 127 -2.84 4.80 -15.50
C PHE A 127 -3.73 4.86 -16.75
N TYR A 128 -4.62 5.87 -16.83
CA TYR A 128 -5.59 5.94 -17.91
C TYR A 128 -4.96 6.29 -19.26
N TYR A 129 -5.43 5.64 -20.32
CA TYR A 129 -4.90 5.81 -21.67
C TYR A 129 -6.02 6.10 -22.68
N PHE A 130 -6.17 7.38 -23.06
CA PHE A 130 -7.33 7.86 -23.85
C PHE A 130 -7.49 7.25 -25.24
N CYS A 131 -6.47 6.57 -25.78
CA CYS A 131 -6.56 5.89 -27.07
C CYS A 131 -7.09 4.45 -26.95
N ARG A 132 -7.69 4.09 -25.80
CA ARG A 132 -8.43 2.82 -25.59
C ARG A 132 -9.77 3.10 -24.87
N PRO A 133 -10.84 2.35 -25.15
CA PRO A 133 -12.12 2.54 -24.47
C PRO A 133 -12.06 2.25 -22.96
N ALA A 134 -12.75 3.04 -22.13
CA ALA A 134 -12.80 2.87 -20.67
C ALA A 134 -13.18 1.45 -20.24
N ALA A 135 -14.18 0.86 -20.89
CA ALA A 135 -14.66 -0.47 -20.53
C ALA A 135 -13.61 -1.56 -20.77
N GLU A 136 -12.74 -1.38 -21.77
CA GLU A 136 -11.62 -2.28 -22.03
C GLU A 136 -10.54 -2.13 -20.95
N GLN A 137 -10.18 -0.90 -20.63
CA GLN A 137 -9.22 -0.59 -19.57
C GLN A 137 -9.69 -1.12 -18.20
N ALA A 138 -10.98 -0.98 -17.88
CA ALA A 138 -11.56 -1.51 -16.66
C ALA A 138 -11.49 -3.06 -16.60
N ARG A 139 -11.82 -3.74 -17.70
CA ARG A 139 -11.66 -5.20 -17.79
C ARG A 139 -10.21 -5.62 -17.63
N TRP A 140 -9.29 -4.86 -18.23
CA TRP A 140 -7.86 -5.11 -18.12
C TRP A 140 -7.35 -4.95 -16.68
N TYR A 141 -7.74 -3.87 -15.99
CA TYR A 141 -7.44 -3.68 -14.58
C TYR A 141 -8.01 -4.83 -13.72
N ILE A 142 -9.27 -5.19 -13.92
CA ILE A 142 -9.95 -6.29 -13.20
C ILE A 142 -9.26 -7.64 -13.42
N ALA A 143 -8.80 -7.92 -14.64
CA ALA A 143 -8.15 -9.19 -14.95
C ALA A 143 -6.77 -9.34 -14.27
N ASN A 144 -6.10 -8.22 -13.97
CA ASN A 144 -4.71 -8.21 -13.51
C ASN A 144 -4.53 -7.84 -12.03
N VAL A 145 -5.53 -7.23 -11.40
CA VAL A 145 -5.49 -6.85 -9.99
C VAL A 145 -6.28 -7.86 -9.15
N PRO A 146 -5.66 -8.52 -8.15
CA PRO A 146 -6.37 -9.46 -7.31
C PRO A 146 -7.48 -8.79 -6.50
N ARG A 147 -8.63 -9.46 -6.38
CA ARG A 147 -9.67 -9.06 -5.41
C ARG A 147 -9.22 -9.41 -4.00
N ASP A 148 -8.52 -8.47 -3.36
CA ASP A 148 -8.01 -8.61 -2.00
C ASP A 148 -8.80 -7.71 -1.04
N ARG A 149 -9.54 -8.33 -0.10
CA ARG A 149 -10.36 -7.58 0.87
C ARG A 149 -9.53 -6.66 1.76
N SER A 150 -8.27 -6.97 2.04
CA SER A 150 -7.44 -6.08 2.85
C SER A 150 -6.75 -4.97 2.04
N SER A 151 -6.96 -4.88 0.72
CA SER A 151 -6.40 -3.77 -0.06
C SER A 151 -7.11 -2.45 0.23
N LEU A 152 -6.44 -1.34 -0.03
CA LEU A 152 -7.08 -0.04 -0.20
C LEU A 152 -8.01 -0.08 -1.43
N PRO A 153 -8.94 0.88 -1.56
CA PRO A 153 -9.75 1.01 -2.76
C PRO A 153 -8.89 1.15 -4.04
N PRO A 154 -9.37 0.63 -5.18
CA PRO A 154 -8.76 0.86 -6.49
C PRO A 154 -8.56 2.34 -6.79
N VAL A 155 -7.49 2.69 -7.49
CA VAL A 155 -7.23 4.06 -7.93
C VAL A 155 -7.32 4.14 -9.45
N LEU A 156 -8.04 5.13 -9.97
CA LEU A 156 -7.95 5.57 -11.35
C LEU A 156 -7.06 6.81 -11.40
N ASP A 157 -5.92 6.69 -12.06
CA ASP A 157 -4.97 7.78 -12.29
C ASP A 157 -5.34 8.50 -13.60
N MET A 158 -5.79 9.75 -13.45
CA MET A 158 -6.23 10.63 -14.52
C MET A 158 -5.29 11.84 -14.61
N GLU A 159 -4.30 11.75 -15.50
CA GLU A 159 -3.41 12.86 -15.81
C GLU A 159 -3.10 12.93 -17.31
N TRP A 160 -2.57 14.07 -17.77
CA TRP A 160 -2.08 14.18 -19.13
C TRP A 160 -0.71 13.54 -19.25
N ASN A 161 -0.53 12.67 -20.25
CA ASN A 161 0.78 12.12 -20.61
C ASN A 161 1.26 12.69 -21.96
N PRO A 162 1.78 13.93 -22.01
CA PRO A 162 2.28 14.51 -23.26
C PRO A 162 3.50 13.78 -23.83
N SER A 163 4.21 13.01 -22.98
CA SER A 163 5.40 12.25 -23.33
C SER A 163 5.10 10.86 -23.90
N SER A 164 3.84 10.43 -23.88
CA SER A 164 3.43 9.15 -24.43
C SER A 164 3.78 9.06 -25.93
N PRO A 165 4.56 8.05 -26.36
CA PRO A 165 4.94 7.91 -27.76
C PRO A 165 3.76 7.45 -28.65
N THR A 166 2.72 6.89 -28.04
CA THR A 166 1.65 6.16 -28.74
C THR A 166 0.25 6.74 -28.53
N CYS A 167 0.06 7.63 -27.56
CA CYS A 167 -1.20 8.34 -27.37
C CYS A 167 -1.02 9.67 -26.65
N LYS A 168 -1.30 10.76 -27.37
CA LYS A 168 -1.32 12.14 -26.82
C LYS A 168 -2.72 12.75 -26.89
N LEU A 169 -3.74 11.90 -27.05
CA LEU A 169 -5.12 12.33 -27.22
C LEU A 169 -5.61 13.05 -25.96
N ARG A 170 -6.19 14.23 -26.14
CA ARG A 170 -6.91 14.98 -25.11
C ARG A 170 -8.36 15.16 -25.57
N PRO A 171 -9.28 14.24 -25.22
CA PRO A 171 -10.69 14.36 -25.60
C PRO A 171 -11.34 15.58 -24.92
N PRO A 172 -12.52 16.03 -25.40
CA PRO A 172 -13.30 17.04 -24.68
C PRO A 172 -13.62 16.60 -23.25
N ALA A 173 -13.70 17.57 -22.34
CA ALA A 173 -13.91 17.33 -20.91
C ALA A 173 -15.15 16.46 -20.59
N GLU A 174 -16.24 16.61 -21.34
CA GLU A 174 -17.45 15.77 -21.17
C GLU A 174 -17.16 14.30 -21.50
N THR A 175 -16.41 14.05 -22.57
CA THR A 175 -15.97 12.69 -22.94
C THR A 175 -15.09 12.10 -21.84
N VAL A 176 -14.13 12.88 -21.33
CA VAL A 176 -13.26 12.45 -20.22
C VAL A 176 -14.09 12.02 -19.00
N ARG A 177 -15.04 12.86 -18.55
CA ARG A 177 -15.92 12.53 -17.42
C ARG A 177 -16.80 11.32 -17.71
N SER A 178 -17.30 11.16 -18.94
CA SER A 178 -18.08 9.98 -19.33
C SER A 178 -17.27 8.68 -19.23
N GLU A 179 -16.06 8.68 -19.79
CA GLU A 179 -15.13 7.55 -19.75
C GLU A 179 -14.73 7.19 -18.32
N MET A 180 -14.45 8.20 -17.47
CA MET A 180 -14.21 8.00 -16.04
C MET A 180 -15.37 7.27 -15.36
N ARG A 181 -16.63 7.68 -15.59
CA ARG A 181 -17.81 7.00 -15.00
C ARG A 181 -17.89 5.53 -15.39
N ILE A 182 -17.60 5.21 -16.65
CA ILE A 182 -17.59 3.83 -17.14
C ILE A 182 -16.54 3.01 -16.38
N PHE A 183 -15.29 3.49 -16.34
CA PHE A 183 -14.22 2.78 -15.64
C PHE A 183 -14.53 2.61 -14.16
N LEU A 184 -14.84 3.71 -13.46
CA LEU A 184 -15.07 3.74 -12.02
C LEU A 184 -16.23 2.83 -11.62
N SER A 185 -17.35 2.86 -12.35
CA SER A 185 -18.53 2.02 -12.04
C SER A 185 -18.24 0.52 -12.22
N MET A 186 -17.50 0.15 -13.26
CA MET A 186 -17.12 -1.25 -13.50
C MET A 186 -16.18 -1.77 -12.40
N VAL A 187 -15.20 -0.96 -12.02
CA VAL A 187 -14.24 -1.29 -10.97
C VAL A 187 -14.93 -1.33 -9.60
N GLU A 188 -15.77 -0.35 -9.26
CA GLU A 188 -16.55 -0.33 -8.03
C GLU A 188 -17.42 -1.59 -7.90
N LYS A 189 -18.14 -1.96 -8.97
CA LYS A 189 -18.96 -3.18 -9.02
C LYS A 189 -18.15 -4.45 -8.79
N HIS A 190 -16.93 -4.53 -9.33
CA HIS A 190 -16.09 -5.71 -9.19
C HIS A 190 -15.49 -5.84 -7.78
N TYR A 191 -14.91 -4.77 -7.25
CA TYR A 191 -14.17 -4.80 -5.99
C TYR A 191 -15.06 -4.56 -4.76
N GLY A 192 -16.24 -3.97 -4.92
CA GLY A 192 -17.12 -3.59 -3.82
C GLY A 192 -16.61 -2.40 -3.00
N LYS A 193 -15.63 -1.65 -3.52
CA LYS A 193 -14.99 -0.51 -2.86
C LYS A 193 -15.09 0.71 -3.75
N LYS A 194 -15.39 1.87 -3.17
CA LYS A 194 -15.48 3.14 -3.88
C LYS A 194 -14.09 3.53 -4.41
N PRO A 195 -13.85 3.57 -5.74
CA PRO A 195 -12.54 3.88 -6.25
C PRO A 195 -12.12 5.33 -5.92
N ILE A 196 -10.82 5.53 -5.83
CA ILE A 196 -10.19 6.85 -5.64
C ILE A 196 -9.79 7.37 -7.01
N ILE A 197 -9.93 8.67 -7.24
CA ILE A 197 -9.44 9.37 -8.43
C ILE A 197 -8.16 10.09 -8.06
N TYR A 198 -7.05 9.73 -8.70
CA TYR A 198 -5.85 10.55 -8.69
C TYR A 198 -5.87 11.52 -9.87
N THR A 199 -5.39 12.75 -9.66
CA THR A 199 -5.30 13.76 -10.72
C THR A 199 -4.25 14.84 -10.43
N SER A 200 -3.65 15.35 -11.50
CA SER A 200 -2.86 16.59 -11.50
C SER A 200 -3.75 17.84 -11.55
N ILE A 201 -3.16 19.00 -11.26
CA ILE A 201 -3.86 20.30 -11.21
C ILE A 201 -4.43 20.66 -12.59
N ASP A 202 -3.58 20.61 -13.62
CA ASP A 202 -3.94 20.92 -15.00
C ASP A 202 -5.05 19.99 -15.52
N PHE A 203 -4.94 18.68 -15.27
CA PHE A 203 -5.96 17.73 -15.68
C PHE A 203 -7.31 18.01 -14.98
N PHE A 204 -7.28 18.36 -13.70
CA PHE A 204 -8.48 18.68 -12.93
C PHE A 204 -9.20 19.92 -13.46
N GLU A 205 -8.44 20.98 -13.75
CA GLU A 205 -8.94 22.24 -14.30
C GLU A 205 -9.48 22.03 -15.73
N ASP A 206 -8.67 21.47 -16.63
CA ASP A 206 -9.01 21.24 -18.05
C ASP A 206 -10.31 20.43 -18.21
N ASN A 207 -10.55 19.48 -17.30
CA ASN A 207 -11.67 18.55 -17.38
C ASN A 207 -12.83 18.89 -16.45
N ASN A 208 -12.81 20.07 -15.80
CA ASN A 208 -13.83 20.53 -14.86
C ASN A 208 -14.17 19.46 -13.80
N LEU A 209 -13.15 18.82 -13.23
CA LEU A 209 -13.33 17.74 -12.26
C LEU A 209 -13.89 18.24 -10.91
N ALA A 210 -13.89 19.55 -10.67
CA ALA A 210 -14.63 20.15 -9.56
C ALA A 210 -16.13 19.78 -9.57
N SER A 211 -16.71 19.57 -10.76
CA SER A 211 -18.10 19.13 -10.94
C SER A 211 -18.29 17.60 -10.80
N PHE A 212 -17.20 16.83 -10.77
CA PHE A 212 -17.22 15.37 -10.73
C PHE A 212 -17.19 14.88 -9.27
N THR A 213 -18.34 14.95 -8.61
CA THR A 213 -18.48 14.65 -7.18
C THR A 213 -18.84 13.18 -6.92
N GLY A 214 -18.83 12.78 -5.64
CA GLY A 214 -19.24 11.44 -5.21
C GLY A 214 -18.12 10.39 -5.22
N TYR A 215 -16.88 10.78 -5.43
CA TYR A 215 -15.68 9.94 -5.33
C TYR A 215 -14.67 10.52 -4.35
N HIS A 216 -13.72 9.69 -3.91
CA HIS A 216 -12.57 10.12 -3.14
C HIS A 216 -11.47 10.62 -4.09
N TYR A 217 -10.75 11.65 -3.68
CA TYR A 217 -9.66 12.23 -4.47
C TYR A 217 -8.30 12.07 -3.81
N TRP A 218 -7.32 11.74 -4.64
CA TRP A 218 -5.91 11.81 -4.37
C TRP A 218 -5.33 12.93 -5.24
N LEU A 219 -5.02 14.08 -4.64
CA LEU A 219 -4.65 15.27 -5.39
C LEU A 219 -3.14 15.43 -5.42
N ARG A 220 -2.56 15.72 -6.58
CA ARG A 220 -1.13 16.05 -6.69
C ARG A 220 -0.92 17.56 -6.61
N SER A 221 -0.18 18.00 -5.60
CA SER A 221 0.25 19.40 -5.49
C SER A 221 1.61 19.46 -4.81
N VAL A 222 2.66 19.69 -5.59
CA VAL A 222 4.06 19.57 -5.12
C VAL A 222 4.69 20.90 -4.70
N ALA A 223 3.97 22.01 -4.91
CA ALA A 223 4.45 23.36 -4.64
C ALA A 223 3.41 24.25 -3.95
N ASP A 224 2.27 23.70 -3.57
CA ASP A 224 1.18 24.40 -2.88
C ASP A 224 0.34 23.39 -2.10
N HIS A 225 -0.46 23.85 -1.13
CA HIS A 225 -1.42 22.99 -0.45
C HIS A 225 -2.63 22.71 -1.38
N PRO A 226 -3.24 21.50 -1.38
CA PRO A 226 -4.34 21.19 -2.29
C PRO A 226 -5.51 22.18 -2.23
N SER A 227 -5.84 22.71 -1.04
CA SER A 227 -6.90 23.72 -0.91
C SER A 227 -6.65 25.04 -1.65
N ASP A 228 -5.39 25.34 -1.99
CA ASP A 228 -5.04 26.56 -2.75
C ASP A 228 -5.09 26.32 -4.26
N ARG A 229 -4.99 25.06 -4.70
CA ARG A 229 -4.94 24.68 -6.12
C ARG A 229 -6.24 24.08 -6.64
N TYR A 230 -7.01 23.43 -5.77
CA TYR A 230 -8.25 22.74 -6.10
C TYR A 230 -9.47 23.38 -5.43
N GLY A 231 -9.30 24.56 -4.82
CA GLY A 231 -10.32 25.22 -4.03
C GLY A 231 -10.78 24.37 -2.84
N ALA A 232 -12.07 24.43 -2.50
CA ALA A 232 -12.66 23.65 -1.41
C ALA A 232 -12.95 22.17 -1.78
N HIS A 233 -12.37 21.65 -2.87
CA HIS A 233 -12.62 20.27 -3.28
C HIS A 233 -12.06 19.27 -2.25
N PRO A 234 -12.85 18.30 -1.78
CA PRO A 234 -12.40 17.36 -0.75
C PRO A 234 -11.35 16.41 -1.32
N PHE A 235 -10.33 16.10 -0.52
CA PHE A 235 -9.33 15.08 -0.84
C PHE A 235 -9.08 14.18 0.36
N VAL A 236 -8.77 12.92 0.08
CA VAL A 236 -8.40 11.89 1.06
C VAL A 236 -6.89 11.69 1.07
N PHE A 237 -6.24 11.83 -0.08
CA PHE A 237 -4.78 11.72 -0.21
C PHE A 237 -4.21 12.93 -0.93
N TRP A 238 -2.96 13.25 -0.62
CA TRP A 238 -2.23 14.33 -1.25
C TRP A 238 -0.81 13.86 -1.60
N GLN A 239 -0.46 13.88 -2.90
CA GLN A 239 0.93 13.72 -3.35
C GLN A 239 1.63 15.07 -3.28
N TYR A 240 2.60 15.19 -2.38
CA TYR A 240 3.25 16.45 -2.05
C TYR A 240 4.67 16.59 -2.61
N THR A 241 5.25 15.50 -3.14
CA THR A 241 6.53 15.54 -3.87
C THR A 241 6.67 14.29 -4.73
N GLY A 242 7.42 14.42 -5.82
CA GLY A 242 7.92 13.30 -6.64
C GLY A 242 9.43 13.11 -6.59
N THR A 243 10.10 13.82 -5.69
CA THR A 243 11.57 13.82 -5.51
C THR A 243 11.95 13.40 -4.09
N GLY A 244 11.03 12.76 -3.37
CA GLY A 244 11.22 12.29 -2.01
C GLY A 244 12.34 11.26 -1.87
N VAL A 245 12.96 11.22 -0.69
CA VAL A 245 13.98 10.25 -0.29
C VAL A 245 13.44 9.40 0.85
N VAL A 246 13.15 8.14 0.53
CA VAL A 246 12.55 7.17 1.46
C VAL A 246 13.54 6.04 1.73
N PRO A 247 13.93 5.79 3.00
CA PRO A 247 14.72 4.62 3.33
C PRO A 247 14.04 3.33 2.81
N GLY A 248 14.79 2.53 2.05
CA GLY A 248 14.28 1.32 1.40
C GLY A 248 13.83 1.49 -0.05
N ILE A 249 13.68 2.73 -0.54
CA ILE A 249 13.44 3.04 -1.97
C ILE A 249 14.69 3.71 -2.54
N LYS A 250 15.20 3.19 -3.66
CA LYS A 250 16.37 3.78 -4.34
C LYS A 250 15.93 4.87 -5.31
N GLY A 251 16.58 6.03 -5.24
CA GLY A 251 16.26 7.18 -6.09
C GLY A 251 15.05 7.96 -5.58
N ASN A 252 14.44 8.74 -6.47
CA ASN A 252 13.27 9.55 -6.15
C ASN A 252 12.04 8.66 -5.90
N ALA A 253 11.27 9.04 -4.89
CA ALA A 253 10.00 8.44 -4.54
C ALA A 253 8.91 9.51 -4.49
N ASP A 254 7.74 9.17 -5.00
CA ASP A 254 6.54 9.94 -4.76
C ASP A 254 6.12 9.75 -3.29
N LEU A 255 5.83 10.86 -2.61
CA LEU A 255 5.40 10.85 -1.23
C LEU A 255 4.03 11.47 -1.08
N ASN A 256 3.25 10.82 -0.23
CA ASN A 256 1.84 11.09 -0.06
C ASN A 256 1.50 11.24 1.42
N VAL A 257 0.46 12.02 1.71
CA VAL A 257 -0.19 12.02 3.02
C VAL A 257 -1.65 11.61 2.90
N PHE A 258 -2.18 10.99 3.96
CA PHE A 258 -3.61 10.83 4.17
C PHE A 258 -4.15 12.03 4.93
N ASN A 259 -5.27 12.59 4.47
CA ASN A 259 -5.94 13.74 5.07
C ASN A 259 -6.75 13.33 6.30
N GLY A 260 -6.06 13.16 7.42
CA GLY A 260 -6.69 12.88 8.71
C GLY A 260 -5.69 12.47 9.79
N SER A 261 -6.21 12.21 10.99
CA SER A 261 -5.44 11.68 12.10
C SER A 261 -5.17 10.18 11.96
N HIS A 262 -4.32 9.61 12.83
CA HIS A 262 -4.17 8.15 12.92
C HIS A 262 -5.49 7.42 13.28
N ALA A 263 -6.41 8.07 14.00
CA ALA A 263 -7.71 7.49 14.29
C ALA A 263 -8.58 7.44 13.03
N ASP A 264 -8.58 8.51 12.24
CA ASP A 264 -9.27 8.57 10.96
C ASP A 264 -8.71 7.54 9.98
N TRP A 265 -7.38 7.36 9.96
CA TRP A 265 -6.73 6.34 9.14
C TRP A 265 -7.16 4.92 9.53
N ARG A 266 -7.17 4.58 10.82
CA ARG A 266 -7.64 3.26 11.27
C ARG A 266 -9.09 3.01 10.89
N LYS A 267 -9.95 4.03 11.04
CA LYS A 267 -11.35 3.98 10.61
C LYS A 267 -11.48 3.82 9.10
N TRP A 268 -10.64 4.51 8.33
CA TRP A 268 -10.60 4.42 6.87
C TRP A 268 -10.26 3.00 6.42
N ILE A 269 -9.22 2.40 7.00
CA ILE A 269 -8.84 1.01 6.73
C ILE A 269 -9.99 0.07 7.07
N SER A 270 -10.53 0.12 8.29
CA SER A 270 -11.59 -0.81 8.71
C SER A 270 -12.85 -0.70 7.85
N THR A 271 -13.20 0.50 7.37
CA THR A 271 -14.36 0.71 6.49
C THR A 271 -14.17 0.07 5.12
N ASN A 272 -12.91 -0.07 4.67
CA ASN A 272 -12.56 -0.59 3.35
C ASN A 272 -12.02 -2.04 3.37
N GLU A 273 -12.01 -2.72 4.53
CA GLU A 273 -11.64 -4.14 4.65
C GLU A 273 -12.82 -5.11 4.42
N GLY A 274 -14.02 -4.56 4.18
CA GLY A 274 -15.30 -5.26 3.96
C GLY A 274 -15.35 -6.12 2.71
#